data_AF-A0A830BDV1-F1
#
_entry.id   AF-A0A830BDV1-F1
#
_cell.length_a   1.000
_cell.length_b   1.000
_cell.length_c   1.000
_cell.angle_alpha   90.00
_cell.angle_beta   90.00
_cell.angle_gamma   90.00
#
_symmetry.space_group_name_H-M   'P 1'
#
loop_
_entity.id
_entity.type
_entity.pdbx_description
1 polymer ?
#
loop_
_entity_poly.entity_id
_entity_poly.type
_entity_poly.pdbx_seq_one_letter_code
_entity_poly.pdbx_strand_id
1 'polypeptide(L)'
;MNYPSIVVSGLKANGSKTVKRTVTNVGEAYSTYTASVEAPAGMHVQVVPNKLHFTKYVKKQSFQVTFILTTTYKGHLFGSLAWSNWKYKVRSPLVVSNE
;
A
#
# COMPACT_ATOMS: atom_id res chain seq x y z
N MET A 1 -7.01 -10.06 -5.92
CA MET A 1 -8.02 -8.98 -5.85
C MET A 1 -7.34 -7.62 -5.98
N ASN A 2 -7.85 -6.70 -6.80
CA ASN A 2 -7.29 -5.35 -6.96
C ASN A 2 -8.29 -4.31 -6.44
N TYR A 3 -8.40 -4.22 -5.11
CA TYR A 3 -9.39 -3.40 -4.41
C TYR A 3 -8.74 -2.13 -3.84
N PRO A 4 -9.47 -0.99 -3.73
CA PRO A 4 -8.93 0.29 -3.25
C PRO A 4 -8.59 0.31 -1.74
N SER A 5 -8.81 -0.79 -1.02
CA SER A 5 -8.32 -1.03 0.33
C SER A 5 -7.48 -2.30 0.41
N ILE A 6 -6.71 -2.43 1.49
CA ILE A 6 -5.89 -3.61 1.76
C ILE A 6 -6.24 -4.11 3.16
N VAL A 7 -6.77 -5.33 3.22
CA VAL A 7 -7.02 -6.05 4.47
C VAL A 7 -6.07 -7.22 4.54
N VAL A 8 -5.42 -7.40 5.68
CA VAL A 8 -4.49 -8.49 5.94
C VAL A 8 -4.87 -9.15 7.26
N SER A 9 -5.31 -10.41 7.22
CA SER A 9 -5.61 -11.19 8.42
C SER A 9 -4.52 -12.23 8.71
N GLY A 10 -4.50 -12.82 9.90
CA GLY A 10 -3.69 -14.00 10.22
C GLY A 10 -2.17 -13.80 10.05
N LEU A 11 -1.65 -12.63 10.43
CA LEU A 11 -0.21 -12.43 10.61
C LEU A 11 0.22 -13.08 11.94
N LYS A 12 1.15 -14.04 11.87
CA LYS A 12 1.77 -14.63 13.06
C LYS A 12 2.82 -13.69 13.66
N ALA A 13 3.21 -13.93 14.91
CA ALA A 13 4.35 -13.23 15.54
C ALA A 13 5.60 -13.31 14.64
N ASN A 14 6.28 -12.18 14.43
CA ASN A 14 7.42 -12.02 13.51
C ASN A 14 7.13 -12.42 12.05
N GLY A 15 5.85 -12.57 11.68
CA GLY A 15 5.42 -12.91 10.34
C GLY A 15 5.38 -11.70 9.42
N SER A 16 5.34 -11.99 8.12
CA SER A 16 5.06 -10.99 7.09
C SER A 16 3.99 -11.48 6.12
N LYS A 17 3.26 -10.56 5.50
CA LYS A 17 2.41 -10.84 4.35
C LYS A 17 2.61 -9.77 3.28
N THR A 18 2.67 -10.22 2.03
CA THR A 18 2.84 -9.33 0.87
C THR A 18 1.58 -9.35 0.02
N VAL A 19 1.15 -8.15 -0.36
CA VAL A 19 -0.04 -7.93 -1.16
C VAL A 19 0.35 -7.21 -2.45
N LYS A 20 0.05 -7.81 -3.60
CA LYS A 20 0.24 -7.18 -4.91
C LYS A 20 -1.00 -6.37 -5.31
N ARG A 21 -0.77 -5.18 -5.87
CA ARG A 21 -1.80 -4.29 -6.43
C ARG A 21 -1.35 -3.78 -7.79
N THR A 22 -2.31 -3.43 -8.63
CA THR A 22 -2.07 -2.83 -9.94
C THR A 22 -2.93 -1.59 -10.07
N VAL A 23 -2.32 -0.44 -10.30
CA VAL A 23 -3.03 0.81 -10.52
C VAL A 23 -3.00 1.18 -12.00
N THR A 24 -4.05 1.84 -12.46
CA THR A 24 -4.14 2.41 -13.81
C THR A 24 -4.18 3.93 -13.67
N ASN A 25 -3.27 4.64 -14.33
CA ASN A 25 -3.35 6.10 -14.42
C ASN A 25 -4.47 6.49 -15.38
N VAL A 26 -5.42 7.27 -14.88
CA VAL A 26 -6.57 7.82 -15.63
C VAL A 26 -6.45 9.33 -15.84
N GLY A 27 -5.36 9.95 -15.39
CA GLY A 27 -5.09 11.38 -15.54
C GLY A 27 -3.98 11.67 -16.57
N GLU A 28 -3.21 12.72 -16.30
CA GLU A 28 -2.14 13.22 -17.17
C GLU A 28 -1.03 12.18 -17.39
N ALA A 29 -0.58 12.05 -18.64
CA ALA A 29 0.59 11.24 -18.98
C ALA A 29 1.88 11.89 -18.43
N TYR A 30 2.95 11.10 -18.29
CA TYR A 30 4.23 11.54 -17.73
C TYR A 30 4.13 12.02 -16.28
N SER A 31 3.28 11.35 -15.50
CA SER A 31 3.09 11.63 -14.07
C SER A 31 3.86 10.64 -13.21
N THR A 32 4.59 11.14 -12.23
CA THR A 32 5.25 10.32 -11.20
C THR A 32 4.55 10.47 -9.86
N TYR A 33 4.16 9.36 -9.26
CA TYR A 33 3.56 9.32 -7.92
C TYR A 33 4.55 8.68 -6.95
N THR A 34 4.68 9.25 -5.76
CA THR A 34 5.48 8.69 -4.66
C THR A 34 4.56 8.10 -3.60
N ALA A 35 4.91 6.93 -3.07
CA ALA A 35 4.21 6.29 -1.98
C ALA A 35 4.56 6.94 -0.63
N SER A 36 3.55 7.18 0.19
CA SER A 36 3.65 7.55 1.60
C SER A 36 2.78 6.59 2.40
N VAL A 37 3.31 6.12 3.53
CA VAL A 37 2.65 5.09 4.35
C VAL A 37 2.47 5.63 5.76
N GLU A 38 1.22 5.62 6.23
CA GLU A 38 0.85 5.75 7.63
C GLU A 38 0.74 4.33 8.20
N ALA A 39 1.85 3.82 8.76
CA ALA A 39 1.88 2.48 9.34
C ALA A 39 1.21 2.47 10.73
N PRO A 40 0.44 1.43 11.08
CA PRO A 40 -0.05 1.26 12.43
C PRO A 40 1.11 1.05 13.42
N ALA A 41 0.91 1.43 14.68
CA ALA A 41 1.87 1.14 15.74
C ALA A 41 2.12 -0.38 15.86
N GLY A 42 3.38 -0.76 16.02
CA GLY A 42 3.77 -2.17 16.12
C GLY A 42 3.86 -2.93 14.79
N MET A 43 3.83 -2.20 13.67
CA MET A 43 3.96 -2.77 12.34
C MET A 43 4.89 -1.94 11.45
N HIS A 44 5.70 -2.63 10.67
CA HIS A 44 6.42 -2.03 9.55
C HIS A 44 5.68 -2.35 8.25
N VAL A 45 5.50 -1.35 7.39
CA VAL A 45 4.81 -1.50 6.10
C VAL A 45 5.70 -0.96 5.00
N GLN A 46 6.12 -1.83 4.09
CA GLN A 46 7.01 -1.50 2.99
C GLN A 46 6.27 -1.53 1.66
N VAL A 47 6.58 -0.58 0.76
CA VAL A 47 5.99 -0.51 -0.59
C VAL A 47 7.09 -0.55 -1.64
N VAL A 48 6.96 -1.48 -2.61
CA VAL A 48 7.93 -1.66 -3.69
C VAL A 48 7.23 -1.80 -5.05
N PRO A 49 7.58 -0.99 -6.07
CA PRO A 49 8.42 0.21 -5.96
C PRO A 49 7.72 1.31 -5.14
N ASN A 50 8.48 2.24 -4.57
CA ASN A 50 7.91 3.41 -3.86
C ASN A 50 7.59 4.60 -4.78
N LYS A 51 7.89 4.48 -6.07
CA LYS A 51 7.55 5.45 -7.11
C LYS A 51 6.93 4.75 -8.31
N LEU A 52 5.88 5.34 -8.86
CA LEU A 52 5.22 4.87 -10.07
C LEU A 52 5.27 5.96 -11.13
N HIS A 53 5.98 5.69 -12.22
CA HIS A 53 6.15 6.62 -13.33
C HIS A 53 5.29 6.22 -14.52
N PHE A 54 4.22 6.96 -14.80
CA PHE A 54 3.28 6.65 -15.88
C PHE A 54 3.59 7.47 -17.11
N THR A 55 3.56 6.85 -18.29
CA THR A 55 3.74 7.52 -19.58
C THR A 55 2.51 7.32 -20.46
N LYS A 56 2.53 7.86 -21.69
CA LYS A 56 1.47 7.61 -22.67
C LYS A 56 1.29 6.10 -22.95
N TYR A 57 2.38 5.34 -22.92
CA TYR A 57 2.41 3.90 -23.21
C TYR A 57 2.28 3.04 -21.94
N VAL A 58 2.82 3.51 -20.81
CA VAL A 58 2.78 2.80 -19.53
C VAL A 58 1.67 3.39 -18.65
N LYS A 59 0.44 2.89 -18.83
CA LYS A 59 -0.72 3.34 -18.05
C LYS A 59 -1.01 2.47 -16.82
N LYS A 60 -0.57 1.21 -16.81
CA LYS A 60 -0.78 0.28 -15.69
C LYS A 60 0.55 -0.08 -15.06
N GLN A 61 0.63 -0.02 -13.74
CA GLN A 61 1.82 -0.46 -13.00
C GLN A 61 1.42 -1.21 -11.74
N SER A 62 2.25 -2.20 -11.39
CA SER A 62 2.04 -3.00 -10.19
C SER A 62 3.01 -2.62 -9.11
N PHE A 63 2.55 -2.71 -7.86
CA PHE A 63 3.38 -2.57 -6.67
C PHE A 63 3.01 -3.65 -5.65
N GLN A 64 3.90 -3.85 -4.70
CA GLN A 64 3.74 -4.76 -3.59
C GLN A 64 3.75 -3.97 -2.29
N VAL A 65 2.88 -4.37 -1.36
CA VAL A 65 2.85 -3.87 0.01
C VAL A 65 3.14 -5.03 0.93
N THR A 66 4.26 -4.95 1.67
CA THR A 66 4.67 -5.97 2.64
C THR A 66 4.41 -5.46 4.03
N PHE A 67 3.60 -6.19 4.79
CA PHE A 67 3.27 -5.93 6.19
C PHE A 67 4.13 -6.84 7.05
N ILE A 68 4.88 -6.28 7.99
CA ILE A 68 5.80 -7.01 8.88
C ILE A 68 5.41 -6.68 10.31
N LEU A 69 5.04 -7.69 11.07
CA LEU A 69 4.66 -7.49 12.47
C LEU A 69 5.91 -7.39 13.35
N THR A 70 6.06 -6.28 14.07
CA THR A 70 7.22 -6.05 14.94
C THR A 70 6.91 -6.32 16.42
N THR A 71 5.64 -6.35 16.80
CA THR A 71 5.18 -6.68 18.15
C THR A 71 3.79 -7.32 18.11
N THR A 72 3.38 -8.00 19.17
CA THR A 72 2.01 -8.55 19.27
C THR A 72 0.97 -7.42 19.28
N TYR A 73 -0.15 -7.63 18.60
CA TYR A 73 -1.28 -6.70 18.56
C TYR A 73 -2.57 -7.40 18.98
N LYS A 74 -3.51 -6.65 19.55
CA LYS A 74 -4.87 -7.11 19.86
C LYS A 74 -5.87 -6.32 19.01
N GLY A 75 -6.88 -6.98 18.48
CA GLY A 75 -7.93 -6.36 17.65
C GLY A 75 -7.45 -6.00 16.24
N HIS A 76 -7.92 -4.87 15.74
CA HIS A 76 -7.61 -4.37 14.39
C HIS A 76 -6.63 -3.21 14.44
N LEU A 77 -5.63 -3.25 13.56
CA LEU A 77 -4.70 -2.16 13.32
C LEU A 77 -5.08 -1.43 12.04
N PHE A 78 -5.07 -0.10 12.07
CA PHE A 78 -5.44 0.75 10.95
C PHE A 78 -4.28 1.61 10.49
N GLY A 79 -4.18 1.80 9.19
CA GLY A 79 -3.19 2.65 8.55
C GLY A 79 -3.63 3.10 7.17
N SER A 80 -2.71 3.68 6.41
CA SER A 80 -2.99 4.03 5.01
C SER A 80 -1.76 4.03 4.12
N LEU A 81 -2.00 3.79 2.83
CA LEU A 81 -1.05 4.05 1.76
C LEU A 81 -1.61 5.19 0.91
N ALA A 82 -0.83 6.24 0.72
CA ALA A 82 -1.15 7.32 -0.21
C ALA A 82 -0.13 7.38 -1.35
N TRP A 83 -0.61 7.49 -2.57
CA TRP A 83 0.17 7.86 -3.76
C TRP A 83 -0.05 9.33 -4.03
N SER A 84 1.02 10.13 -4.03
CA SER A 84 0.94 11.57 -4.27
C SER A 84 1.91 12.06 -5.32
N ASN A 85 1.47 13.02 -6.12
CA ASN A 85 2.31 13.90 -6.90
C ASN A 85 2.03 15.35 -6.47
N TRP A 86 2.43 16.34 -7.26
CA TRP A 86 2.20 17.76 -6.95
C TRP A 86 0.72 18.19 -6.98
N LYS A 87 -0.19 17.40 -7.59
CA LYS A 87 -1.59 17.76 -7.85
C LYS A 87 -2.61 16.83 -7.20
N TYR A 88 -2.33 15.53 -7.18
CA TYR A 88 -3.25 14.48 -6.79
C TYR A 88 -2.70 13.68 -5.62
N LYS A 89 -3.60 13.25 -4.73
CA LYS A 89 -3.34 12.32 -3.63
C LYS A 89 -4.39 11.21 -3.66
N VAL A 90 -3.96 9.98 -3.90
CA VAL A 90 -4.83 8.79 -3.94
C VAL A 90 -4.55 7.94 -2.71
N ARG A 91 -5.54 7.75 -1.83
CA ARG A 91 -5.39 7.06 -0.55
C ARG A 91 -6.10 5.71 -0.54
N SER A 92 -5.42 4.69 -0.04
CA SER A 92 -5.96 3.35 0.23
C SER A 92 -5.87 3.06 1.74
N PRO A 93 -7.01 2.77 2.40
CA PRO A 93 -7.00 2.30 3.78
C PRO A 93 -6.33 0.93 3.91
N LEU A 94 -5.58 0.76 4.99
CA LEU A 94 -4.95 -0.51 5.40
C LEU A 94 -5.59 -0.99 6.70
N VAL A 95 -5.93 -2.27 6.76
CA VAL A 95 -6.43 -2.92 7.98
C VAL A 95 -5.65 -4.21 8.19
N VAL A 96 -5.17 -4.43 9.41
CA VAL A 96 -4.60 -5.72 9.83
C VAL A 96 -5.41 -6.29 10.97
N SER A 97 -5.87 -7.53 10.85
CA SER A 97 -6.68 -8.22 11.85
C SER A 97 -6.01 -9.51 12.33
N ASN A 98 -6.15 -9.79 13.62
CA ASN A 98 -5.77 -11.08 14.21
C ASN A 98 -6.95 -12.08 14.27
N GLU A 99 -8.11 -11.68 13.75
CA GLU A 99 -9.27 -12.55 13.51
C GLU A 99 -9.09 -13.37 12.24
#